data_AF-A0A1F6PAS5-F1
#
_entry.id   AF-A0A1F6PAS5-F1
#
_cell.length_a   1.000
_cell.length_b   1.000
_cell.length_c   1.000
_cell.angle_alpha   90.00
_cell.angle_beta   90.00
_cell.angle_gamma   90.00
#
_symmetry.space_group_name_H-M   'P 1'
#
loop_
_entity.id
_entity.type
_entity.pdbx_description
1 polymer ?
#
loop_
_entity_poly.entity_id
_entity_poly.type
_entity_poly.pdbx_seq_one_letter_code
_entity_poly.pdbx_strand_id
1 'polypeptide(L)'
;MDNQSLKSKESNVGLVKKVFEYTSYFFGAAFLCGFLVWNVYLYGLGFKEDDILQIRFIFTGICFLIISTPVIVLSVYINKKINPKNIFWKFFRDYVCVLLIVIYLISYISFLFARIPIALGGGRPRGLAIITDTTNLDFLSKFGIPKGESSETQTANICIAYENEKIIVILLGDRVMQIKKEGFLGFVSLPGDSVSLNRECSQVANFWIKRSFMFEFMTDQKIKDKILSEESLNDNDVCSG
;
A
#
# COMPACT_ATOMS: atom_id res chain seq x y z
N MET A 1 30.66 -43.59 27.49
CA MET A 1 30.00 -42.35 27.06
C MET A 1 29.85 -42.43 25.56
N ASP A 2 28.61 -42.60 25.09
CA ASP A 2 28.33 -43.10 23.75
C ASP A 2 28.52 -42.05 22.66
N ASN A 3 29.33 -42.37 21.66
CA ASN A 3 29.53 -41.57 20.44
C ASN A 3 28.22 -41.27 19.67
N GLN A 4 27.14 -42.01 19.94
CA GLN A 4 25.81 -41.75 19.38
C GLN A 4 25.14 -40.49 19.98
N SER A 5 25.40 -40.17 21.25
CA SER A 5 24.86 -38.97 21.93
C SER A 5 25.44 -37.67 21.35
N LEU A 6 26.72 -37.68 20.99
CA LEU A 6 27.41 -36.51 20.41
C LEU A 6 26.93 -36.21 18.97
N LYS A 7 26.75 -37.23 18.12
CA LYS A 7 26.23 -37.04 16.75
C LYS A 7 24.80 -36.50 16.72
N SER A 8 23.96 -36.90 17.69
CA SER A 8 22.59 -36.39 17.81
C SER A 8 22.57 -34.88 18.15
N LYS A 9 23.46 -34.43 19.04
CA LYS A 9 23.57 -33.00 19.41
C LYS A 9 24.05 -32.12 18.25
N GLU A 10 25.06 -32.55 17.49
CA GLU A 10 25.56 -31.79 16.34
C GLU A 10 24.50 -31.63 15.23
N SER A 11 23.72 -32.69 14.98
CA SER A 11 22.61 -32.65 14.01
C SER A 11 21.55 -31.60 14.36
N ASN A 12 21.17 -31.50 15.64
CA ASN A 12 20.15 -30.55 16.10
C ASN A 12 20.60 -29.09 15.98
N VAL A 13 21.88 -28.79 16.26
CA VAL A 13 22.42 -27.43 16.14
C VAL A 13 22.40 -26.95 14.68
N GLY A 14 22.74 -27.82 13.73
CA GLY A 14 22.68 -27.50 12.30
C GLY A 14 21.27 -27.20 11.79
N LEU A 15 20.27 -27.93 12.28
CA LEU A 15 18.86 -27.69 11.93
C LEU A 15 18.36 -26.34 12.46
N VAL A 16 18.63 -26.03 13.72
CA VAL A 16 18.20 -24.75 14.35
C VAL A 16 18.78 -23.55 13.60
N LYS A 17 20.07 -23.60 13.23
CA LYS A 17 20.70 -22.52 12.47
C LYS A 17 20.01 -22.29 11.11
N LYS A 18 19.72 -23.36 10.36
CA LYS A 18 19.02 -23.27 9.08
C LYS A 18 17.61 -22.68 9.24
N VAL A 19 16.84 -23.14 10.24
CA VAL A 19 15.49 -22.61 10.51
C VAL A 19 15.55 -21.12 10.82
N PHE A 20 16.51 -20.68 11.64
CA PHE A 20 16.69 -19.27 11.97
C PHE A 20 17.05 -18.42 10.74
N GLU A 21 17.95 -18.91 9.88
CA GLU A 21 18.32 -18.25 8.63
C GLU A 21 17.11 -18.09 7.69
N TYR A 22 16.36 -19.17 7.42
CA TYR A 22 15.17 -19.12 6.55
C TYR A 22 14.07 -18.22 7.11
N THR A 23 13.86 -18.27 8.43
CA THR A 23 12.88 -17.41 9.11
C THR A 23 13.27 -15.94 8.97
N SER A 24 14.55 -15.61 9.13
CA SER A 24 15.07 -14.25 8.96
C SER A 24 14.90 -13.75 7.54
N TYR A 25 15.22 -14.58 6.53
CA TYR A 25 14.99 -14.23 5.12
C TYR A 25 13.52 -14.02 4.79
N PHE A 26 12.63 -14.85 5.33
CA PHE A 26 11.19 -14.71 5.16
C PHE A 26 10.68 -13.39 5.74
N PHE A 27 11.05 -13.05 6.98
CA PHE A 27 10.65 -11.78 7.59
C PHE A 27 11.24 -10.57 6.89
N GLY A 28 12.49 -10.64 6.42
CA GLY A 28 13.11 -9.58 5.62
C GLY A 28 12.39 -9.36 4.29
N ALA A 29 12.05 -10.43 3.57
CA ALA A 29 11.28 -10.35 2.33
C ALA A 29 9.87 -9.81 2.56
N ALA A 30 9.18 -10.29 3.61
CA ALA A 30 7.86 -9.79 4.00
C ALA A 30 7.93 -8.28 4.29
N PHE A 31 8.88 -7.85 5.12
CA PHE A 31 9.06 -6.44 5.44
C PHE A 31 9.25 -5.57 4.19
N LEU A 32 10.14 -5.96 3.27
CA LEU A 32 10.37 -5.22 2.02
C LEU A 32 9.11 -5.15 1.15
N CYS A 33 8.42 -6.28 0.95
CA CYS A 33 7.17 -6.30 0.19
C CYS A 33 6.10 -5.43 0.83
N GLY A 34 5.93 -5.50 2.15
CA GLY A 34 4.94 -4.71 2.86
C GLY A 34 5.24 -3.22 2.88
N PHE A 35 6.52 -2.84 3.00
CA PHE A 35 6.96 -1.47 2.85
C PHE A 35 6.62 -0.92 1.46
N LEU A 36 6.91 -1.67 0.40
CA LEU A 36 6.59 -1.27 -0.97
C LEU A 36 5.08 -1.13 -1.19
N VAL A 37 4.28 -2.11 -0.76
CA VAL A 37 2.81 -2.08 -0.88
C VAL A 37 2.23 -0.85 -0.18
N TRP A 38 2.65 -0.57 1.06
CA TRP A 38 2.18 0.60 1.80
C TRP A 38 2.62 1.91 1.15
N ASN A 39 3.87 2.03 0.72
CA ASN A 39 4.36 3.26 0.12
C ASN A 39 3.66 3.57 -1.20
N VAL A 40 3.44 2.57 -2.06
CA VAL A 40 2.68 2.76 -3.30
C VAL A 40 1.23 3.14 -2.98
N TYR A 41 0.62 2.51 -1.98
CA TYR A 41 -0.73 2.87 -1.53
C TYR A 41 -0.83 4.32 -1.03
N LEU A 42 0.08 4.74 -0.14
CA LEU A 42 0.12 6.09 0.41
C LEU A 42 0.46 7.13 -0.66
N TYR A 43 1.37 6.80 -1.58
CA TYR A 43 1.71 7.66 -2.70
C TYR A 43 0.49 7.89 -3.60
N GLY A 44 -0.32 6.84 -3.82
CA GLY A 44 -1.62 6.96 -4.47
C GLY A 44 -2.62 7.87 -3.73
N LEU A 45 -2.40 8.18 -2.46
CA LEU A 45 -3.16 9.18 -1.70
C LEU A 45 -2.47 10.55 -1.65
N GLY A 46 -1.28 10.69 -2.23
CA GLY A 46 -0.47 11.92 -2.19
C GLY A 46 0.45 12.03 -0.98
N PHE A 47 0.74 10.93 -0.27
CA PHE A 47 1.54 10.91 0.95
C PHE A 47 2.69 9.93 0.87
N LYS A 48 3.71 10.13 1.71
CA LYS A 48 4.83 9.22 1.87
C LYS A 48 5.06 8.97 3.36
N GLU A 49 5.36 7.73 3.71
CA GLU A 49 5.78 7.38 5.06
C GLU A 49 7.30 7.47 5.16
N ASP A 50 7.78 8.32 6.07
CA ASP A 50 9.22 8.48 6.30
C ASP A 50 9.77 7.51 7.36
N ASP A 51 8.90 6.94 8.19
CA ASP A 51 9.30 5.95 9.19
C ASP A 51 9.31 4.54 8.59
N ILE A 52 10.52 4.03 8.38
CA ILE A 52 10.79 2.77 7.71
C ILE A 52 10.52 1.58 8.65
N LEU A 53 10.64 1.73 9.97
CA LEU A 53 10.69 0.59 10.91
C LEU A 53 9.37 0.33 11.63
N GLN A 54 8.29 0.19 10.86
CA GLN A 54 6.96 -0.09 11.42
C GLN A 54 6.59 -1.57 11.30
N ILE A 55 6.13 -2.17 12.40
CA ILE A 55 5.71 -3.59 12.45
C ILE A 55 4.56 -3.89 11.45
N ARG A 56 3.76 -2.87 11.11
CA ARG A 56 2.68 -3.00 10.11
C ARG A 56 3.21 -3.46 8.74
N PHE A 57 4.44 -3.11 8.37
CA PHE A 57 5.04 -3.54 7.11
C PHE A 57 5.28 -5.05 7.09
N ILE A 58 5.66 -5.65 8.23
CA ILE A 58 5.82 -7.11 8.33
C ILE A 58 4.48 -7.81 8.11
N PHE A 59 3.43 -7.39 8.83
CA PHE A 59 2.08 -7.97 8.67
C PHE A 59 1.53 -7.81 7.25
N THR A 60 1.76 -6.64 6.65
CA THR A 60 1.36 -6.37 5.26
C THR A 60 2.08 -7.28 4.28
N GLY A 61 3.39 -7.46 4.47
CA GLY A 61 4.20 -8.38 3.68
C GLY A 61 3.74 -9.81 3.76
N ILE A 62 3.47 -10.31 4.97
CA ILE A 62 2.95 -11.66 5.19
C ILE A 62 1.60 -11.82 4.49
N CYS A 63 0.70 -10.85 4.65
CA CYS A 63 -0.61 -10.86 3.98
C CYS A 63 -0.47 -10.90 2.45
N PHE A 64 0.41 -10.05 1.90
CA PHE A 64 0.72 -10.01 0.49
C PHE A 64 1.28 -11.35 -0.02
N LEU A 65 2.26 -11.95 0.69
CA LEU A 65 2.85 -13.23 0.31
C LEU A 65 1.83 -14.37 0.33
N ILE A 66 0.97 -14.43 1.35
CA ILE A 66 -0.10 -15.45 1.44
C ILE A 66 -1.06 -15.30 0.26
N ILE A 67 -1.53 -14.08 -0.03
CA ILE A 67 -2.48 -13.84 -1.13
C ILE A 67 -1.81 -14.04 -2.50
N SER A 68 -0.51 -13.79 -2.62
CA SER A 68 0.27 -13.99 -3.85
C SER A 68 0.65 -15.44 -4.10
N THR A 69 0.63 -16.30 -3.08
CA THR A 69 1.11 -17.69 -3.17
C THR A 69 0.41 -18.49 -4.29
N PRO A 70 -0.93 -18.45 -4.47
CA PRO A 70 -1.59 -19.15 -5.57
C PRO A 70 -1.12 -18.69 -6.96
N VAL A 71 -0.88 -17.39 -7.13
CA VAL A 71 -0.40 -16.80 -8.40
C VAL A 71 1.03 -17.25 -8.70
N ILE A 72 1.90 -17.26 -7.68
CA ILE A 72 3.28 -17.72 -7.80
C ILE A 72 3.31 -19.22 -8.14
N VAL A 73 2.54 -20.05 -7.43
CA VAL A 73 2.45 -21.49 -7.68
C VAL A 73 1.94 -21.78 -9.09
N LEU A 74 0.88 -21.07 -9.53
CA LEU A 74 0.35 -21.21 -10.89
C LEU A 74 1.39 -20.80 -11.94
N SER A 75 2.12 -19.71 -11.71
CA SER A 75 3.17 -19.25 -12.63
C SER A 75 4.30 -20.28 -12.76
N VAL A 76 4.75 -20.85 -11.65
CA VAL A 76 5.76 -21.94 -11.64
C VAL A 76 5.24 -23.19 -12.35
N TYR A 77 3.97 -23.56 -12.11
CA TYR A 77 3.35 -24.72 -12.74
C TYR A 77 3.28 -24.56 -14.27
N ILE A 78 2.82 -23.41 -14.76
CA ILE A 78 2.76 -23.10 -16.19
C ILE A 78 4.16 -23.15 -16.80
N ASN A 79 5.15 -22.55 -16.15
CA ASN A 79 6.54 -22.55 -16.62
C ASN A 79 7.15 -23.95 -16.70
N LYS A 80 6.79 -24.85 -15.78
CA LYS A 80 7.27 -26.24 -15.80
C LYS A 80 6.59 -27.09 -16.87
N LYS A 81 5.29 -26.87 -17.11
CA LYS A 81 4.49 -27.66 -18.05
C LYS A 81 4.68 -27.23 -19.51
N ILE A 82 4.79 -25.93 -19.75
CA ILE A 82 5.00 -25.36 -21.08
C ILE A 82 6.51 -25.17 -21.26
N ASN A 83 7.17 -26.20 -21.81
CA ASN A 83 8.57 -26.11 -22.22
C ASN A 83 8.63 -25.85 -23.73
N PRO A 84 8.65 -24.58 -24.17
CA PRO A 84 8.62 -24.26 -25.59
C PRO A 84 9.92 -24.70 -26.26
N LYS A 85 9.81 -25.49 -27.33
CA LYS A 85 10.98 -25.89 -28.14
C LYS A 85 11.63 -24.70 -28.87
N ASN A 86 10.88 -23.63 -29.10
CA ASN A 86 11.32 -22.46 -29.85
C ASN A 86 11.67 -21.29 -28.90
N ILE A 87 12.81 -20.63 -29.15
CA ILE A 87 13.35 -19.57 -28.30
C ILE A 87 12.41 -18.35 -28.25
N PHE A 88 11.75 -18.02 -29.36
CA PHE A 88 10.80 -16.91 -29.45
C PHE A 88 9.63 -17.08 -28.46
N TRP A 89 9.09 -18.30 -28.38
CA TRP A 89 7.98 -18.63 -27.47
C TRP A 89 8.38 -18.57 -25.99
N LYS A 90 9.66 -18.82 -25.68
CA LYS A 90 10.19 -18.67 -24.33
C LYS A 90 10.18 -17.20 -23.90
N PHE A 91 10.71 -16.31 -24.74
CA PHE A 91 10.70 -14.87 -24.48
C PHE A 91 9.29 -14.30 -24.38
N PHE A 92 8.40 -14.67 -25.30
CA PHE A 92 7.01 -14.23 -25.28
C PHE A 92 6.31 -14.66 -23.98
N ARG A 93 6.48 -15.92 -23.56
CA ARG A 93 5.94 -16.42 -22.29
C ARG A 93 6.47 -15.63 -21.10
N ASP A 94 7.78 -15.44 -21.01
CA ASP A 94 8.41 -14.75 -19.89
C ASP A 94 7.93 -13.29 -19.81
N TYR A 95 7.80 -12.60 -20.95
CA TYR A 95 7.22 -11.26 -21.05
C TYR A 95 5.76 -11.22 -20.56
N VAL A 96 4.91 -12.14 -21.03
CA VAL A 96 3.50 -12.22 -20.60
C VAL A 96 3.40 -12.51 -19.11
N CYS A 97 4.25 -13.38 -18.56
CA CYS A 97 4.30 -13.65 -17.12
C CYS A 97 4.66 -12.39 -16.32
N VAL A 98 5.68 -11.63 -16.73
CA VAL A 98 6.05 -10.36 -16.09
C VAL A 98 4.90 -9.36 -16.16
N LEU A 99 4.27 -9.21 -17.33
CA LEU A 99 3.12 -8.31 -17.51
C LEU A 99 1.96 -8.68 -16.58
N LEU A 100 1.61 -9.98 -16.48
CA LEU A 100 0.57 -10.45 -15.57
C LEU A 100 0.90 -10.20 -14.10
N ILE A 101 2.17 -10.35 -13.71
CA ILE A 101 2.64 -10.02 -12.35
C ILE A 101 2.46 -8.53 -12.06
N VAL A 102 2.83 -7.65 -13.00
CA VAL A 102 2.64 -6.20 -12.84
C VAL A 102 1.16 -5.84 -12.72
N ILE A 103 0.31 -6.39 -13.59
CA ILE A 103 -1.15 -6.20 -13.53
C ILE A 103 -1.70 -6.69 -12.18
N TYR A 104 -1.22 -7.84 -11.70
CA TYR A 104 -1.60 -8.38 -10.39
C TYR A 104 -1.20 -7.44 -9.26
N LEU A 105 0.04 -6.92 -9.25
CA LEU A 105 0.52 -5.98 -8.23
C LEU A 105 -0.34 -4.70 -8.19
N ILE A 106 -0.59 -4.09 -9.36
CA ILE A 106 -1.43 -2.89 -9.47
C ILE A 106 -2.84 -3.20 -8.96
N SER A 107 -3.41 -4.34 -9.35
CA SER A 107 -4.74 -4.77 -8.94
C SER A 107 -4.81 -5.06 -7.45
N TYR A 108 -3.77 -5.68 -6.88
CA TYR A 108 -3.68 -5.96 -5.46
C TYR A 108 -3.69 -4.66 -4.66
N ILE A 109 -2.81 -3.71 -5.00
CA ILE A 109 -2.69 -2.44 -4.29
C ILE A 109 -3.97 -1.60 -4.44
N SER A 110 -4.54 -1.55 -5.64
CA SER A 110 -5.70 -0.70 -5.94
C SER A 110 -7.02 -1.25 -5.40
N PHE A 111 -7.19 -2.58 -5.33
CA PHE A 111 -8.50 -3.18 -5.01
C PHE A 111 -8.49 -4.04 -3.76
N LEU A 112 -7.49 -4.90 -3.58
CA LEU A 112 -7.46 -5.86 -2.48
C LEU A 112 -6.96 -5.20 -1.19
N PHE A 113 -5.86 -4.45 -1.28
CA PHE A 113 -5.19 -3.87 -0.12
C PHE A 113 -6.11 -2.92 0.66
N ALA A 114 -6.85 -2.05 -0.02
CA ALA A 114 -7.83 -1.13 0.59
C ALA A 114 -9.08 -1.81 1.19
N ARG A 115 -9.26 -3.12 0.97
CA ARG A 115 -10.36 -3.92 1.55
C ARG A 115 -9.91 -4.74 2.76
N ILE A 116 -8.61 -5.01 2.89
CA ILE A 116 -8.07 -5.81 3.98
C ILE A 116 -7.99 -4.92 5.25
N PRO A 117 -8.53 -5.37 6.39
CA PRO A 117 -8.42 -4.64 7.65
C PRO A 117 -6.97 -4.35 8.05
N ILE A 118 -6.72 -3.19 8.67
CA ILE A 118 -5.39 -2.80 9.16
C ILE A 118 -4.83 -3.82 10.14
N ALA A 119 -5.68 -4.41 11.00
CA ALA A 119 -5.28 -5.46 11.95
C ALA A 119 -4.70 -6.73 11.27
N LEU A 120 -5.00 -6.95 9.99
CA LEU A 120 -4.49 -8.07 9.20
C LEU A 120 -3.36 -7.64 8.24
N GLY A 121 -2.82 -6.44 8.40
CA GLY A 121 -1.81 -5.88 7.50
C GLY A 121 -2.37 -5.29 6.21
N GLY A 122 -3.64 -4.90 6.17
CA GLY A 122 -4.23 -4.19 5.03
C GLY A 122 -4.25 -2.67 5.19
N GLY A 123 -4.74 -2.00 4.15
CA GLY A 123 -4.88 -0.54 4.09
C GLY A 123 -6.33 -0.06 4.18
N ARG A 124 -7.24 -0.85 4.75
CA ARG A 124 -8.66 -0.45 4.81
C ARG A 124 -8.86 0.80 5.69
N PRO A 125 -9.41 1.90 5.14
CA PRO A 125 -9.73 3.08 5.93
C PRO A 125 -10.76 2.78 7.02
N ARG A 126 -10.68 3.51 8.13
CA ARG A 126 -11.60 3.38 9.26
C ARG A 126 -12.38 4.66 9.46
N GLY A 127 -13.69 4.52 9.66
CA GLY A 127 -14.55 5.60 10.11
C GLY A 127 -14.43 5.81 11.62
N LEU A 128 -13.81 6.89 12.06
CA LEU A 128 -13.60 7.22 13.49
C LEU A 128 -13.89 8.69 13.73
N ALA A 129 -14.30 9.04 14.94
CA ALA A 129 -14.34 10.42 15.42
C ALA A 129 -13.04 10.77 16.16
N ILE A 130 -12.56 12.00 15.99
CA ILE A 130 -11.42 12.55 16.73
C ILE A 130 -11.96 13.21 17.99
N ILE A 131 -11.39 12.86 19.15
CA ILE A 131 -11.62 13.57 20.41
C ILE A 131 -10.50 14.61 20.58
N THR A 132 -10.88 15.86 20.80
CA THR A 132 -9.94 16.98 20.97
C THR A 132 -10.57 18.09 21.82
N ASP A 133 -9.79 19.08 22.21
CA ASP A 133 -10.29 20.26 22.92
C ASP A 133 -11.10 21.18 21.99
N THR A 134 -11.90 22.07 22.57
CA THR A 134 -12.80 22.96 21.83
C THR A 134 -12.04 23.85 20.83
N THR A 135 -10.83 24.30 21.18
CA THR A 135 -9.99 25.13 20.30
C THR A 135 -9.56 24.38 19.04
N ASN A 136 -9.08 23.15 19.19
CA ASN A 136 -8.68 22.33 18.05
C ASN A 136 -9.90 21.82 17.28
N LEU A 137 -11.04 21.58 17.93
CA LEU A 137 -12.28 21.23 17.24
C LEU A 137 -12.75 22.38 16.34
N ASP A 138 -12.68 23.62 16.83
CA ASP A 138 -12.97 24.82 16.02
C ASP A 138 -11.99 24.94 14.85
N PHE A 139 -10.71 24.68 15.07
CA PHE A 139 -9.71 24.62 14.00
C PHE A 139 -10.09 23.58 12.94
N LEU A 140 -10.33 22.32 13.32
CA LEU A 140 -10.71 21.24 12.40
C LEU A 140 -11.98 21.56 11.62
N SER A 141 -12.96 22.24 12.23
CA SER A 141 -14.18 22.67 11.56
C SER A 141 -13.93 23.66 10.41
N LYS A 142 -12.93 24.55 10.57
CA LYS A 142 -12.50 25.47 9.49
C LYS A 142 -11.85 24.72 8.32
N PHE A 143 -11.31 23.54 8.57
CA PHE A 143 -10.81 22.62 7.54
C PHE A 143 -11.89 21.67 6.99
N GLY A 144 -13.16 21.92 7.30
CA GLY A 144 -14.30 21.15 6.78
C GLY A 144 -14.46 19.78 7.43
N ILE A 145 -13.90 19.56 8.62
CA ILE A 145 -14.20 18.37 9.44
C ILE A 145 -15.35 18.75 10.38
N PRO A 146 -16.58 18.25 10.14
CA PRO A 146 -17.74 18.67 10.92
C PRO A 146 -17.64 18.22 12.38
N LYS A 147 -18.23 19.01 13.27
CA LYS A 147 -18.40 18.65 14.69
C LYS A 147 -19.46 17.55 14.84
N GLY A 148 -19.36 16.73 15.88
CA GLY A 148 -20.40 15.76 16.20
C GLY A 148 -21.69 16.46 16.63
N GLU A 149 -22.85 15.92 16.26
CA GLU A 149 -24.17 16.56 16.46
C GLU A 149 -24.48 16.91 17.92
N SER A 150 -23.89 16.20 18.89
CA SER A 150 -24.21 16.33 20.32
C SER A 150 -22.98 16.44 21.22
N SER A 151 -21.81 16.80 20.69
CA SER A 151 -20.59 16.86 21.51
C SER A 151 -19.68 18.02 21.12
N GLU A 152 -19.25 18.75 22.15
CA GLU A 152 -18.35 19.90 22.04
C GLU A 152 -16.88 19.51 21.94
N THR A 153 -16.56 18.22 22.10
CA THR A 153 -15.18 17.71 22.18
C THR A 153 -14.88 16.64 21.13
N GLN A 154 -15.82 16.35 20.22
CA GLN A 154 -15.61 15.33 19.19
C GLN A 154 -16.05 15.80 17.80
N THR A 155 -15.35 15.29 16.78
CA THR A 155 -15.77 15.45 15.39
C THR A 155 -16.90 14.49 15.05
N ALA A 156 -17.58 14.72 13.93
CA ALA A 156 -18.34 13.65 13.30
C ALA A 156 -17.39 12.53 12.86
N ASN A 157 -17.97 11.40 12.48
CA ASN A 157 -17.24 10.28 11.92
C ASN A 157 -16.53 10.70 10.62
N ILE A 158 -15.22 10.52 10.59
CA ILE A 158 -14.37 10.80 9.42
C ILE A 158 -13.63 9.55 8.97
N CYS A 159 -13.26 9.53 7.69
CA CYS A 159 -12.52 8.42 7.10
C CYS A 159 -11.02 8.60 7.30
N ILE A 160 -10.41 7.80 8.16
CA ILE A 160 -8.97 7.78 8.40
C ILE A 160 -8.34 6.67 7.55
N ALA A 161 -7.51 7.06 6.58
CA ALA A 161 -6.78 6.11 5.72
C ALA A 161 -5.49 5.61 6.35
N TYR A 162 -4.80 6.48 7.09
CA TYR A 162 -3.51 6.17 7.70
C TYR A 162 -3.35 6.89 9.03
N GLU A 163 -2.65 6.24 9.96
CA GLU A 163 -2.35 6.75 11.29
C GLU A 163 -1.01 6.19 11.76
N ASN A 164 -0.12 7.05 12.25
CA ASN A 164 1.06 6.67 13.03
C ASN A 164 1.10 7.46 14.35
N GLU A 165 2.27 7.54 14.99
CA GLU A 165 2.44 8.27 16.24
C GLU A 165 2.36 9.80 16.06
N LYS A 166 2.72 10.31 14.88
CA LYS A 166 2.89 11.75 14.61
C LYS A 166 1.79 12.35 13.76
N ILE A 167 1.23 11.58 12.83
CA ILE A 167 0.33 12.08 11.78
C ILE A 167 -0.89 11.16 11.60
N ILE A 168 -1.97 11.78 11.10
CA ILE A 168 -3.13 11.09 10.53
C ILE A 168 -3.37 11.58 9.11
N VAL A 169 -3.82 10.68 8.25
CA VAL A 169 -4.28 10.98 6.89
C VAL A 169 -5.78 10.75 6.84
N ILE A 170 -6.51 11.83 6.59
CA ILE A 170 -7.96 11.90 6.55
C ILE A 170 -8.41 12.01 5.10
N LEU A 171 -9.37 11.16 4.72
CA LEU A 171 -10.06 11.23 3.44
C LEU A 171 -11.34 12.05 3.64
N LEU A 172 -11.38 13.22 3.01
CA LEU A 172 -12.60 13.99 2.79
C LEU A 172 -13.06 13.73 1.35
N GLY A 173 -14.36 13.79 1.07
CA GLY A 173 -14.90 13.38 -0.23
C GLY A 173 -14.20 14.02 -1.44
N ASP A 174 -13.77 15.28 -1.31
CA ASP A 174 -13.15 16.11 -2.33
C ASP A 174 -11.63 16.33 -2.15
N ARG A 175 -11.04 15.94 -1.01
CA ARG A 175 -9.61 16.14 -0.72
C ARG A 175 -9.05 15.14 0.27
N VAL A 176 -7.74 14.92 0.23
CA VAL A 176 -7.02 14.16 1.27
C VAL A 176 -6.18 15.13 2.10
N MET A 177 -6.19 14.96 3.42
CA MET A 177 -5.54 15.87 4.36
C MET A 177 -4.64 15.11 5.32
N GLN A 178 -3.44 15.62 5.54
CA GLN A 178 -2.54 15.16 6.60
C GLN A 178 -2.55 16.17 7.74
N ILE A 179 -2.77 15.68 8.96
CA ILE A 179 -2.77 16.50 10.17
C ILE A 179 -1.83 15.86 11.19
N LYS A 180 -1.10 16.67 11.94
CA LYS A 180 -0.32 16.20 13.09
C LYS A 180 -1.26 15.77 14.21
N LYS A 181 -0.90 14.72 14.95
CA LYS A 181 -1.67 14.22 16.09
C LYS A 181 -1.53 15.06 17.37
N GLU A 182 -0.67 16.07 17.35
CA GLU A 182 -0.49 17.02 18.44
C GLU A 182 -1.83 17.70 18.77
N GLY A 183 -2.32 17.54 20.00
CA GLY A 183 -3.61 18.10 20.44
C GLY A 183 -4.82 17.16 20.36
N PHE A 184 -4.66 15.95 19.82
CA PHE A 184 -5.73 14.95 19.84
C PHE A 184 -5.68 14.13 21.14
N LEU A 185 -6.83 14.03 21.82
CA LEU A 185 -6.99 13.26 23.05
C LEU A 185 -7.21 11.77 22.76
N GLY A 186 -7.77 11.44 21.60
CA GLY A 186 -7.97 10.05 21.18
C GLY A 186 -8.89 9.91 19.97
N PHE A 187 -9.21 8.66 19.65
CA PHE A 187 -10.15 8.30 18.59
C PHE A 187 -11.23 7.38 19.15
N VAL A 188 -12.48 7.64 18.78
CA VAL A 188 -13.62 6.81 19.22
C VAL A 188 -14.45 6.41 18.01
N SER A 189 -14.89 5.15 18.00
CA SER A 189 -15.92 4.70 17.07
C SER A 189 -17.27 5.13 17.63
N LEU A 190 -17.94 6.06 16.96
CA LEU A 190 -19.29 6.45 17.38
C LEU A 190 -20.28 5.29 17.14
N PRO A 191 -21.26 5.07 18.04
CA PRO A 191 -22.32 4.10 17.83
C PRO A 191 -23.22 4.55 16.68
N GLY A 192 -23.27 3.75 15.63
CA GLY A 192 -24.00 4.07 14.40
C GLY A 192 -23.31 3.42 13.21
N ASP A 193 -24.08 2.63 12.47
CA ASP A 193 -23.80 1.89 11.22
C ASP A 193 -22.33 1.87 10.73
N SER A 194 -21.40 1.44 11.59
CA SER A 194 -19.95 1.50 11.34
C SER A 194 -19.53 0.67 10.12
N VAL A 195 -20.36 -0.31 9.77
CA VAL A 195 -20.22 -1.12 8.57
C VAL A 195 -20.48 -0.29 7.30
N SER A 196 -21.53 0.55 7.30
CA SER A 196 -21.87 1.42 6.17
C SER A 196 -20.78 2.48 5.95
N LEU A 197 -20.34 3.13 7.03
CA LEU A 197 -19.30 4.15 7.01
C LEU A 197 -17.96 3.57 6.55
N ASN A 198 -17.56 2.40 7.07
CA ASN A 198 -16.33 1.74 6.62
C ASN A 198 -16.40 1.32 5.14
N ARG A 199 -17.59 1.07 4.60
CA ARG A 199 -17.78 0.78 3.16
C ARG A 199 -17.65 2.04 2.33
N GLU A 200 -18.23 3.14 2.79
CA GLU A 200 -18.12 4.47 2.16
C GLU A 200 -16.66 4.94 2.15
N CYS A 201 -15.97 4.88 3.29
CA CYS A 201 -14.55 5.23 3.37
C CYS A 201 -13.67 4.41 2.43
N SER A 202 -13.94 3.10 2.29
CA SER A 202 -13.25 2.27 1.30
C SER A 202 -13.53 2.70 -0.15
N GLN A 203 -14.74 3.17 -0.46
CA GLN A 203 -15.07 3.69 -1.80
C GLN A 203 -14.31 4.99 -2.09
N VAL A 204 -14.27 5.91 -1.12
CA VAL A 204 -13.53 7.17 -1.22
C VAL A 204 -12.03 6.90 -1.42
N ALA A 205 -11.44 6.00 -0.64
CA ALA A 205 -10.03 5.63 -0.82
C ALA A 205 -9.75 5.06 -2.22
N ASN A 206 -10.58 4.13 -2.69
CA ASN A 206 -10.43 3.54 -4.02
C ASN A 206 -10.58 4.59 -5.13
N PHE A 207 -11.47 5.57 -4.96
CA PHE A 207 -11.59 6.69 -5.89
C PHE A 207 -10.28 7.49 -5.99
N TRP A 208 -9.69 7.85 -4.85
CA TRP A 208 -8.42 8.59 -4.81
C TRP A 208 -7.26 7.81 -5.43
N ILE A 209 -7.10 6.54 -5.05
CA ILE A 209 -6.02 5.70 -5.59
C ILE A 209 -6.14 5.54 -7.09
N LYS A 210 -7.36 5.25 -7.59
CA LYS A 210 -7.61 5.13 -9.04
C LYS A 210 -7.34 6.44 -9.76
N ARG A 211 -7.73 7.58 -9.17
CA ARG A 211 -7.48 8.91 -9.73
C ARG A 211 -5.98 9.19 -9.84
N SER A 212 -5.20 8.89 -8.82
CA SER A 212 -3.75 9.14 -8.81
C SER A 212 -3.03 8.32 -9.87
N PHE A 213 -3.30 7.01 -9.97
CA PHE A 213 -2.72 6.17 -11.03
C PHE A 213 -3.10 6.63 -12.44
N MET A 214 -4.33 7.13 -12.63
CA MET A 214 -4.78 7.63 -13.93
C MET A 214 -4.14 8.98 -14.27
N PHE A 215 -3.95 9.85 -13.28
CA PHE A 215 -3.40 11.19 -13.49
C PHE A 215 -1.92 11.11 -13.88
N GLU A 216 -1.14 10.26 -13.21
CA GLU A 216 0.29 10.08 -13.47
C GLU A 216 0.54 9.63 -14.92
N PHE A 217 -0.30 8.72 -15.43
CA PHE A 217 -0.26 8.29 -16.83
C PHE A 217 -0.57 9.41 -17.83
N MET A 218 -1.48 10.33 -17.48
CA MET A 218 -1.86 11.45 -18.34
C MET A 218 -0.84 12.60 -18.32
N THR A 219 -0.19 12.87 -17.19
CA THR A 219 0.88 13.87 -17.11
C THR A 219 2.09 13.47 -17.93
N ASP A 220 2.47 12.20 -17.93
CA ASP A 220 3.58 11.71 -18.75
C ASP A 220 3.32 11.83 -20.25
N GLN A 221 2.07 11.62 -20.69
CA GLN A 221 1.65 11.84 -22.07
C GLN A 221 1.78 13.33 -22.45
N LYS A 222 1.23 14.24 -21.63
CA LYS A 222 1.31 15.68 -21.91
C LYS A 222 2.74 16.21 -21.94
N ILE A 223 3.61 15.70 -21.07
CA ILE A 223 5.03 16.10 -21.06
C ILE A 223 5.71 15.57 -22.33
N LYS A 224 5.46 14.33 -22.74
CA LYS A 224 5.99 13.78 -24.00
C LYS A 224 5.51 14.54 -25.23
N ASP A 225 4.22 14.87 -25.30
CA ASP A 225 3.65 15.64 -26.42
C ASP A 225 4.26 17.06 -26.49
N LYS A 226 4.53 17.68 -25.34
CA LYS A 226 5.18 18.98 -25.28
C LYS A 226 6.64 18.91 -25.76
N ILE A 227 7.39 17.89 -25.34
CA ILE A 227 8.79 17.69 -25.79
C ILE A 227 8.84 17.43 -27.31
N LEU A 228 7.97 16.57 -27.83
CA LEU A 228 7.91 16.25 -29.27
C LEU A 228 7.53 17.47 -30.13
N SER A 229 6.66 18.35 -29.63
CA SER A 229 6.29 19.58 -30.36
C SER A 229 7.40 20.64 -30.34
N GLU A 230 8.15 20.78 -29.25
CA GLU A 230 9.33 21.67 -29.18
C GLU A 230 10.48 21.18 -30.07
N GLU A 231 10.70 19.87 -30.20
CA GLU A 231 11.74 19.29 -31.07
C GLU A 231 11.42 19.52 -32.56
N SER A 232 10.14 19.43 -32.96
CA SER A 232 9.70 19.68 -34.34
C SER A 232 9.81 21.14 -34.81
N LEU A 233 9.89 22.09 -33.87
CA LEU A 233 10.06 23.52 -34.17
C LEU A 233 11.52 23.87 -34.41
N ASN A 234 12.45 23.15 -33.79
CA ASN A 234 13.88 23.48 -33.85
C ASN A 234 14.56 22.97 -35.13
N ASP A 235 14.04 21.91 -35.75
CA ASP A 235 14.58 21.36 -37.01
C ASP A 235 14.30 22.23 -38.25
N ASN A 236 13.37 23.19 -38.17
CA ASN A 236 13.02 24.06 -39.30
C ASN A 236 13.88 25.34 -39.39
N ASP A 237 14.66 25.69 -38.36
CA ASP A 237 15.45 26.93 -38.34
C ASP A 237 16.93 26.74 -38.76
N VAL A 238 17.38 25.51 -39.05
CA VAL A 238 18.79 25.22 -39.35
C VAL A 238 19.16 25.33 -40.84
N CYS A 239 18.18 25.51 -41.75
CA CYS A 239 18.44 25.56 -43.20
C CYS A 239 18.29 26.95 -43.85
N SER A 240 18.29 28.04 -43.07
CA SER A 240 18.13 29.42 -43.58
C SER A 240 19.38 30.29 -43.39
N GLY A 241 20.57 29.73 -43.65
CA GLY A 241 21.86 30.43 -43.59
C GLY A 241 22.81 29.98 -44.68
#